data_AF-A0A9X8T105-F1
#
_entry.id   AF-A0A9X8T105-F1
#
_cell.length_a   1.000
_cell.length_b   1.000
_cell.length_c   1.000
_cell.angle_alpha   90.00
_cell.angle_beta   90.00
_cell.angle_gamma   90.00
#
_symmetry.space_group_name_H-M   'P 1'
#
loop_
_entity.id
_entity.type
_entity.pdbx_description
1 polymer ?
#
loop_
_entity_poly.entity_id
_entity_poly.type
_entity_poly.pdbx_seq_one_letter_code
_entity_poly.pdbx_strand_id
1 'polypeptide(L)' 'MSRKIRRHFTDDFKQQIVDLHNAGMKRSELIKEYELTPSTFDK' A
#
# COMPACT_ATOMS: atom_id res chain seq x y z
N MET A 1 16.11 -1.25 19.36
CA MET A 1 15.16 -1.14 18.25
C MET A 1 14.80 -2.54 17.78
N SER A 2 13.58 -3.01 18.03
CA SER A 2 13.11 -4.30 17.52
C SER A 2 12.90 -4.22 16.00
N ARG A 3 13.20 -5.31 15.28
CA ARG A 3 12.96 -5.39 13.83
C ARG A 3 11.44 -5.40 13.59
N LYS A 4 10.95 -4.52 12.71
CA LYS A 4 9.55 -4.54 12.27
C LYS A 4 9.29 -5.85 11.51
N ILE A 5 8.18 -6.51 11.81
CA ILE A 5 7.79 -7.75 11.14
C ILE A 5 7.56 -7.47 9.65
N ARG A 6 8.06 -8.35 8.78
CA ARG A 6 7.86 -8.24 7.33
C ARG A 6 6.38 -8.44 7.02
N ARG A 7 5.77 -7.47 6.33
CA ARG A 7 4.39 -7.58 5.85
C ARG A 7 4.36 -8.34 4.52
N HIS A 8 3.36 -9.21 4.35
CA HIS A 8 3.07 -9.91 3.11
C HIS A 8 1.71 -9.44 2.60
N PHE A 9 1.67 -9.00 1.34
CA PHE A 9 0.45 -8.60 0.68
C PHE A 9 0.09 -9.66 -0.36
N THR A 10 -1.18 -10.09 -0.35
CA THR A 10 -1.72 -10.96 -1.39
C THR A 10 -1.82 -10.19 -2.72
N ASP A 11 -1.86 -10.91 -3.83
CA ASP A 11 -1.96 -10.27 -5.14
C ASP A 11 -3.31 -9.56 -5.32
N ASP A 12 -4.40 -10.12 -4.78
CA ASP A 12 -5.72 -9.48 -4.75
C ASP A 12 -5.68 -8.12 -4.03
N PHE A 13 -4.98 -8.04 -2.89
CA PHE A 13 -4.83 -6.79 -2.17
C PHE A 13 -4.06 -5.75 -2.98
N LYS A 14 -2.99 -6.16 -3.67
CA LYS A 14 -2.24 -5.25 -4.55
C LYS A 14 -3.13 -4.73 -5.67
N GLN A 15 -3.95 -5.60 -6.27
CA GLN A 15 -4.87 -5.23 -7.33
C GLN A 15 -5.90 -4.21 -6.83
N GLN A 16 -6.49 -4.44 -5.66
CA GLN A 16 -7.40 -3.48 -5.03
C GLN A 16 -6.77 -2.10 -4.84
N ILE A 17 -5.53 -2.03 -4.35
CA ILE A 17 -4.82 -0.76 -4.15
C ILE A 17 -4.55 -0.05 -5.50
N VAL A 18 -4.21 -0.80 -6.54
CA VAL A 18 -4.02 -0.27 -7.90
C VAL A 18 -5.34 0.28 -8.47
N ASP A 19 -6.44 -0.45 -8.30
CA ASP A 19 -7.75 -0.04 -8.78
C ASP A 19 -8.22 1.24 -8.08
N LEU A 20 -8.02 1.35 -6.77
CA LEU A 20 -8.32 2.57 -6.00
C LEU A 20 -7.47 3.77 -6.45
N HIS A 21 -6.18 3.56 -6.71
CA HIS A 21 -5.32 4.60 -7.25
C HIS A 21 -5.79 5.05 -8.64
N ASN A 22 -6.15 4.10 -9.51
CA ASN A 22 -6.67 4.38 -10.86
C ASN A 22 -8.04 5.07 -10.81
N ALA A 23 -8.85 4.80 -9.79
CA ALA A 23 -10.12 5.48 -9.53
C ALA A 23 -9.95 6.94 -9.04
N GLY A 24 -8.71 7.40 -8.80
CA GLY A 24 -8.41 8.79 -8.44
C GLY A 24 -8.08 9.00 -6.95
N MET A 25 -7.97 7.95 -6.14
CA MET A 25 -7.45 8.08 -4.77
C MET A 25 -5.96 8.45 -4.79
N LYS A 26 -5.58 9.39 -3.94
CA LYS A 26 -4.17 9.82 -3.86
C LYS A 26 -3.34 8.77 -3.15
N ARG A 27 -2.08 8.59 -3.57
CA ARG A 27 -1.09 7.74 -2.90
C ARG A 27 -1.01 8.02 -1.39
N SER A 28 -1.03 9.30 -0.99
CA SER A 28 -0.99 9.72 0.42
C SER A 28 -2.18 9.21 1.24
N GLU A 29 -3.36 9.14 0.64
CA GLU A 29 -4.58 8.64 1.30
C GLU A 29 -4.51 7.13 1.46
N LEU A 30 -4.10 6.40 0.41
CA LEU A 30 -3.91 4.95 0.47
C LEU A 30 -2.84 4.54 1.50
N ILE A 31 -1.74 5.29 1.57
CA ILE A 31 -0.66 5.09 2.55
C ILE A 31 -1.19 5.24 3.99
N LYS A 32 -2.06 6.23 4.22
CA LYS A 32 -2.62 6.50 5.55
C LYS A 32 -3.70 5.47 5.92
N GLU A 33 -4.62 5.18 5.02
CA GLU A 33 -5.79 4.33 5.26
C GLU A 33 -5.41 2.86 5.45
N TYR A 34 -4.47 2.36 4.63
CA TYR A 34 -4.05 0.97 4.65
C TYR A 34 -2.70 0.76 5.37
N GLU A 35 -2.25 1.77 6.12
CA GLU A 35 -0.94 1.82 6.78
C GLU A 35 0.24 1.40 5.89
N LEU A 36 0.17 1.69 4.59
CA LEU A 36 1.24 1.30 3.68
C LEU A 36 2.48 2.16 3.92
N THR A 37 3.62 1.70 3.42
CA THR A 37 4.82 2.53 3.36
C THR A 37 4.83 3.27 2.02
N PRO A 38 5.38 4.49 1.91
CA PRO A 38 5.53 5.16 0.61
C PRO A 38 6.27 4.28 -0.42
N SER A 39 7.28 3.54 0.05
CA SER A 39 8.01 2.55 -0.75
C SER A 39 7.16 1.38 -1.27
N THR A 40 5.93 1.19 -0.78
CA THR A 40 5.01 0.16 -1.32
C THR A 40 4.60 0.49 -2.75
N PHE A 41 4.60 1.77 -3.13
CA PHE A 41 4.26 2.21 -4.47
C PHE A 41 5.49 2.58 -5.32
N ASP A 42 6.70 2.46 -4.76
CA ASP A 42 7.94 2.68 -5.48
C ASP A 42 8.57 1.33 -5.79
N LYS A 43 8.66 1.04 -7.11
CA LYS A 43 9.29 -0.11 -7.78
C LYS A 43 8.44 -1.35 -8.01
#